data_AF-A0A023BWD8-F1
#
_entry.id   AF-A0A023BWD8-F1
#
_cell.length_a   1.000
_cell.length_b   1.000
_cell.length_c   1.000
_cell.angle_alpha   90.00
_cell.angle_beta   90.00
_cell.angle_gamma   90.00
#
_symmetry.space_group_name_H-M   'P 1'
#
loop_
_entity.id
_entity.type
_entity.pdbx_description
1 polymer ?
#
loop_
_entity_poly.entity_id
_entity_poly.type
_entity_poly.pdbx_seq_one_letter_code
_entity_poly.pdbx_strand_id
1 'polypeptide(L)'
;MDKKILDRINLDFCEEQKNRVIDELSSIELKHVMAESPYNLENTRLSILKLAKGDVSEVIALTKRAKIDFRDIILWATQEKGI
;
A
#
# COMPACT_ATOMS: atom_id res chain seq x y z
N MET A 1 6.50 5.84 -8.51
CA MET A 1 5.19 5.38 -8.00
C MET A 1 4.20 5.43 -9.15
N ASP A 2 3.25 4.49 -9.25
CA ASP A 2 2.20 4.55 -10.27
C ASP A 2 1.22 5.71 -10.01
N LYS A 3 0.64 6.29 -11.08
CA LYS A 3 -0.30 7.41 -10.99
C LYS A 3 -1.53 7.07 -10.14
N LYS A 4 -2.10 5.86 -10.26
CA LYS A 4 -3.29 5.46 -9.49
C LYS A 4 -3.03 5.48 -7.98
N ILE A 5 -1.82 5.10 -7.57
CA ILE A 5 -1.40 5.13 -6.17
C ILE A 5 -1.30 6.59 -5.70
N LEU A 6 -0.68 7.47 -6.50
CA LEU A 6 -0.55 8.89 -6.16
C LEU A 6 -1.91 9.58 -6.08
N ASP A 7 -2.82 9.29 -7.01
CA ASP A 7 -4.19 9.83 -7.00
C ASP A 7 -4.93 9.41 -5.73
N ARG A 8 -4.76 8.16 -5.28
CA ARG A 8 -5.35 7.67 -4.04
C ARG A 8 -4.76 8.33 -2.79
N ILE A 9 -3.43 8.50 -2.74
CA ILE A 9 -2.75 9.20 -1.65
C ILE A 9 -3.24 10.65 -1.55
N ASN A 10 -3.42 11.31 -2.70
CA ASN A 10 -3.90 12.69 -2.75
C ASN A 10 -5.34 12.84 -2.26
N LEU A 11 -6.16 11.78 -2.38
CA LEU A 11 -7.54 11.76 -1.91
C LEU A 11 -7.63 11.45 -0.40
N ASP A 12 -6.88 10.46 0.07
CA ASP A 12 -7.06 9.89 1.40
C ASP A 12 -6.25 10.58 2.50
N PHE A 13 -5.24 11.40 2.16
CA PHE A 13 -4.28 11.98 3.12
C PHE A 13 -4.09 13.48 2.94
N CYS A 14 -3.83 14.19 4.04
CA CYS A 14 -3.49 15.62 4.00
C CYS A 14 -2.02 15.84 3.58
N GLU A 15 -1.69 17.05 3.11
CA GLU A 15 -0.35 17.40 2.58
C GLU A 15 0.81 16.98 3.49
N GLU A 16 0.67 17.16 4.80
CA GLU A 16 1.71 16.79 5.79
C GLU A 16 1.96 15.29 5.86
N GLN A 17 0.95 14.48 5.55
CA GLN A 17 1.00 13.02 5.60
C GLN A 17 1.48 12.41 4.28
N LYS A 18 1.20 13.06 3.13
CA LYS A 18 1.45 12.51 1.79
C LYS A 18 2.87 12.05 1.59
N ASN A 19 3.85 12.88 1.94
CA ASN A 19 5.27 12.55 1.76
C ASN A 19 5.65 11.30 2.55
N ARG A 20 5.19 11.21 3.80
CA ARG A 20 5.46 10.04 4.65
C ARG A 20 4.83 8.76 4.09
N VAL A 21 3.59 8.84 3.58
CA VAL A 21 2.91 7.70 2.95
C VAL A 21 3.63 7.26 1.67
N ILE A 22 4.08 8.22 0.86
CA ILE A 22 4.85 7.95 -0.36
C ILE A 22 6.17 7.23 0.00
N ASP A 23 6.89 7.72 0.99
CA ASP A 23 8.17 7.13 1.43
C ASP A 23 7.98 5.70 1.92
N GLU A 24 6.99 5.47 2.79
CA GLU A 24 6.68 4.14 3.31
C GLU A 24 6.29 3.16 2.21
N LEU A 25 5.35 3.52 1.33
CA LEU A 25 4.95 2.65 0.22
C LEU A 25 6.07 2.42 -0.79
N SER A 26 6.94 3.42 -1.00
CA SER A 26 8.11 3.30 -1.89
C SER A 26 9.14 2.32 -1.34
N SER A 27 9.20 2.14 -0.01
CA SER A 27 10.11 1.20 0.64
C SER A 27 9.77 -0.28 0.37
N ILE A 28 8.57 -0.57 -0.17
CA ILE A 28 8.27 -1.87 -0.77
C ILE A 28 8.82 -1.87 -2.19
N GLU A 29 9.90 -2.60 -2.41
CA GLU A 29 10.52 -2.84 -3.72
C GLU A 29 10.07 -4.16 -4.37
N LEU A 30 10.43 -4.37 -5.64
CA LEU A 30 10.10 -5.58 -6.41
C LEU A 30 10.55 -6.88 -5.72
N LYS A 31 11.70 -6.87 -5.03
CA LYS A 31 12.21 -8.03 -4.28
C LYS A 31 11.29 -8.55 -3.17
N HIS A 32 10.34 -7.72 -2.70
CA HIS A 32 9.39 -8.12 -1.66
C HIS A 32 8.14 -8.79 -2.22
N VAL A 33 7.97 -8.82 -3.54
CA VAL A 33 6.79 -9.41 -4.18
C VAL A 33 7.17 -10.58 -5.08
N MET A 34 6.23 -11.49 -5.27
CA MET A 34 6.46 -12.71 -6.04
C MET A 34 6.84 -12.38 -7.48
N ALA A 35 7.86 -13.10 -7.97
CA ALA A 35 8.43 -12.99 -9.32
C ALA A 35 8.94 -11.58 -9.68
N GLU A 36 9.24 -10.73 -8.68
CA GLU A 36 9.64 -9.33 -8.89
C GLU A 36 8.68 -8.58 -9.83
N SER A 37 7.39 -8.92 -9.74
CA SER A 37 6.37 -8.46 -10.66
C SER A 37 5.94 -7.02 -10.33
N PRO A 38 6.04 -6.07 -11.28
CA PRO A 38 5.52 -4.72 -11.10
C PRO A 38 4.02 -4.71 -10.77
N TYR A 39 3.26 -5.65 -11.34
CA TYR A 39 1.83 -5.82 -11.07
C TYR A 39 1.58 -6.19 -9.61
N ASN A 40 2.33 -7.15 -9.06
CA ASN A 40 2.19 -7.53 -7.65
C ASN A 40 2.59 -6.37 -6.73
N LEU A 41 3.62 -5.60 -7.10
CA LEU A 41 4.05 -4.43 -6.33
C LEU A 41 2.98 -3.33 -6.31
N GLU A 42 2.41 -3.00 -7.47
CA GLU A 42 1.31 -2.04 -7.58
C GLU A 42 0.10 -2.50 -6.76
N ASN A 43 -0.34 -3.75 -6.94
CA ASN A 43 -1.49 -4.30 -6.24
C ASN A 43 -1.29 -4.33 -4.72
N THR A 44 -0.08 -4.65 -4.26
CA THR A 44 0.28 -4.59 -2.82
C THR A 44 0.12 -3.18 -2.28
N ARG A 45 0.69 -2.17 -2.94
CA ARG A 45 0.61 -0.77 -2.49
C ARG A 45 -0.84 -0.25 -2.48
N LEU A 46 -1.64 -0.60 -3.49
CA LEU A 46 -3.07 -0.25 -3.52
C LEU A 46 -3.86 -0.95 -2.41
N SER A 47 -3.54 -2.22 -2.13
CA SER A 47 -4.17 -3.00 -1.06
C SER A 47 -3.88 -2.39 0.32
N ILE A 48 -2.64 -1.93 0.55
CA ILE A 48 -2.28 -1.20 1.77
C ILE A 48 -3.12 0.06 1.92
N LEU A 49 -3.21 0.88 0.87
CA LEU A 49 -4.01 2.11 0.91
C LEU A 49 -5.49 1.82 1.18
N LYS A 50 -6.04 0.78 0.55
CA LYS A 50 -7.43 0.34 0.76
C LYS A 50 -7.69 0.00 2.24
N LEU A 51 -6.84 -0.84 2.82
CA LEU A 51 -6.96 -1.30 4.21
C LEU A 51 -6.70 -0.17 5.23
N ALA A 52 -5.77 0.73 4.92
CA ALA A 52 -5.36 1.80 5.83
C ALA A 52 -6.40 2.92 5.96
N LYS A 53 -7.27 3.14 4.96
CA LYS A 53 -8.38 4.12 5.01
C LYS A 53 -7.96 5.53 5.47
N GLY A 54 -6.82 6.01 4.99
CA GLY A 54 -6.29 7.34 5.35
C GLY A 54 -5.51 7.38 6.68
N ASP A 55 -5.31 6.25 7.37
CA ASP A 55 -4.50 6.19 8.58
C ASP A 55 -3.01 5.88 8.24
N VAL A 56 -2.14 6.85 8.51
CA VAL A 56 -0.69 6.74 8.27
C VAL A 56 -0.05 5.64 9.11
N SER A 57 -0.53 5.42 10.34
CA SER A 57 0.00 4.38 11.23
C SER A 57 -0.31 2.99 10.67
N GLU A 58 -1.50 2.81 10.10
CA GLU A 58 -1.86 1.57 9.40
C GLU A 58 -1.06 1.38 8.12
N VAL A 59 -0.79 2.44 7.33
CA VAL A 59 0.12 2.34 6.18
C VAL A 59 1.48 1.79 6.61
N ILE A 60 2.06 2.29 7.70
CA ILE A 60 3.35 1.83 8.22
C ILE A 60 3.27 0.35 8.65
N ALA A 61 2.24 0.00 9.41
CA ALA A 61 2.06 -1.36 9.94
C ALA A 61 1.87 -2.40 8.81
N LEU A 62 1.01 -2.09 7.85
CA LEU A 62 0.72 -2.94 6.69
C LEU A 62 1.92 -3.02 5.75
N THR A 63 2.67 -1.93 5.56
CA THR A 63 3.92 -1.92 4.80
C THR A 63 4.95 -2.86 5.40
N LYS A 64 5.11 -2.87 6.72
CA LYS A 64 6.01 -3.81 7.42
C LYS A 64 5.57 -5.26 7.21
N ARG A 65 4.27 -5.55 7.28
CA ARG A 65 3.71 -6.89 7.05
C ARG A 65 3.87 -7.32 5.59
N ALA A 66 3.67 -6.42 4.63
CA ALA A 66 3.82 -6.70 3.20
C ALA A 66 5.24 -7.16 2.83
N LYS A 67 6.26 -6.65 3.52
CA LYS A 67 7.66 -7.07 3.31
C LYS A 67 7.94 -8.50 3.81
N ILE A 68 7.10 -9.03 4.69
CA ILE A 68 7.18 -10.41 5.18
C ILE A 68 6.36 -11.32 4.26
N ASP A 69 5.09 -10.98 4.04
CA ASP A 69 4.23 -11.67 3.10
C ASP A 69 3.18 -10.71 2.51
N PHE A 70 3.42 -10.23 1.29
CA PHE A 70 2.51 -9.32 0.60
C PHE A 70 1.16 -9.98 0.24
N ARG A 71 1.10 -11.32 0.18
CA ARG A 71 -0.11 -12.05 -0.22
C ARG A 71 -1.21 -11.90 0.83
N ASP A 72 -0.84 -11.84 2.11
CA ASP A 72 -1.77 -11.59 3.21
C ASP A 72 -2.45 -10.23 3.04
N ILE A 73 -1.68 -9.20 2.67
CA ILE A 73 -2.21 -7.85 2.44
C ILE A 73 -3.22 -7.84 1.30
N ILE A 74 -2.89 -8.49 0.18
CA ILE A 74 -3.81 -8.62 -0.96
C ILE A 74 -5.06 -9.40 -0.54
N LEU A 75 -4.88 -10.53 0.16
CA LEU A 75 -6.00 -11.36 0.62
C LEU A 75 -6.94 -10.57 1.53
N TRP A 76 -6.42 -9.89 2.56
CA TRP A 76 -7.23 -9.07 3.46
C TRP A 76 -7.96 -7.95 2.70
N ALA A 77 -7.28 -7.29 1.77
CA ALA A 77 -7.90 -6.26 0.94
C ALA A 77 -9.02 -6.82 0.06
N THR A 78 -8.94 -8.07 -0.42
CA THR A 78 -10.05 -8.70 -1.16
C THR A 78 -11.24 -9.10 -0.28
N GLN A 79 -10.99 -9.41 0.99
CA GLN A 79 -12.02 -9.79 1.96
C GLN A 79 -12.72 -8.58 2.58
N GLU A 80 -12.11 -7.41 2.51
CA GLU A 80 -12.71 -6.17 2.97
C GLU A 80 -13.92 -5.80 2.10
N LYS A 81 -15.11 -6.11 2.62
CA LYS A 81 -16.40 -5.66 2.10
C LYS A 81 -16.48 -4.14 2.29
N GLY A 82 -16.65 -3.41 1.19
CA GLY A 82 -16.91 -1.97 1.25
C GLY A 82 -18.17 -1.72 2.07
N ILE A 83 -18.07 -0.78 3.01
CA ILE A 83 -19.22 -0.13 3.64
C ILE A 83 -19.77 0.89 2.63
#